data_AF-A0A433WCM1-F1
#
_entry.id   AF-A0A433WCM1-F1
#
_cell.length_a   1.000
_cell.length_b   1.000
_cell.length_c   1.000
_cell.angle_alpha   90.00
_cell.angle_beta   90.00
_cell.angle_gamma   90.00
#
_symmetry.space_group_name_H-M   'P 1'
#
loop_
_entity.id
_entity.type
_entity.pdbx_description
1 polymer ?
#
loop_
_entity_poly.entity_id
_entity_poly.type
_entity_poly.pdbx_seq_one_letter_code
_entity_poly.pdbx_strand_id
1 'polypeptide(L)'
;MKDTVEYHDMSLQAAAHFHIQPFLSDYVMVQTLFPLSSDTAVEYMQRGALRRLLINAKGNFQILRETSQLVIFFDDGDTLASTNSDMTWQEFFTGAAIEFNGVLLNRIRKQFYAWGLHR
;
A
#
# COMPACT_ATOMS: atom_id res chain seq x y z
N MET A 1 -1.44 18.53 -6.17
CA MET A 1 -1.19 17.20 -5.59
C MET A 1 0.09 17.28 -4.80
N LYS A 2 0.14 16.69 -3.60
CA LYS A 2 1.38 16.67 -2.79
C LYS A 2 2.45 15.85 -3.52
N ASP A 3 3.73 16.11 -3.25
CA ASP A 3 4.82 15.26 -3.76
C ASP A 3 4.78 13.89 -3.05
N THR A 4 5.26 12.84 -3.72
CA THR A 4 5.48 11.51 -3.14
C THR A 4 6.28 11.54 -1.85
N VAL A 5 7.19 12.50 -1.69
CA VAL A 5 7.93 12.76 -0.45
C VAL A 5 7.00 13.14 0.71
N GLU A 6 6.06 14.06 0.48
CA GLU A 6 5.12 14.50 1.51
C GLU A 6 4.14 13.37 1.89
N TYR A 7 3.73 12.53 0.94
CA TYR A 7 2.95 11.34 1.23
C TYR A 7 3.74 10.32 2.06
N HIS A 8 5.04 10.19 1.82
CA HIS A 8 5.88 9.29 2.60
C HIS A 8 6.02 9.76 4.05
N ASP A 9 6.23 11.06 4.27
CA ASP A 9 6.26 11.64 5.62
C ASP A 9 4.92 11.45 6.33
N MET A 10 3.81 11.65 5.62
CA MET A 10 2.47 11.38 6.13
C MET A 10 2.27 9.91 6.53
N SER A 11 2.76 8.97 5.70
CA SER A 11 2.72 7.54 6.00
C SER A 11 3.55 7.20 7.25
N LEU A 12 4.75 7.76 7.39
CA LEU A 12 5.60 7.55 8.57
C LEU A 12 4.96 8.12 9.85
N GLN A 13 4.36 9.30 9.77
CA GLN A 13 3.63 9.90 10.89
C GLN A 13 2.44 9.05 11.31
N ALA A 14 1.66 8.50 10.36
CA ALA A 14 0.58 7.57 10.67
C ALA A 14 1.11 6.28 11.32
N ALA A 15 2.20 5.73 10.81
CA ALA A 15 2.81 4.52 11.39
C ALA A 15 3.19 4.75 12.87
N ALA A 16 3.82 5.88 13.17
CA ALA A 16 4.16 6.29 14.52
C ALA A 16 2.92 6.54 15.40
N HIS A 17 1.92 7.25 14.88
CA HIS A 17 0.70 7.60 15.61
C HIS A 17 -0.13 6.37 16.01
N PHE A 18 -0.20 5.35 15.15
CA PHE A 18 -0.97 4.14 15.39
C PHE A 18 -0.14 2.98 15.99
N HIS A 19 1.16 3.18 16.23
CA HIS A 19 2.09 2.16 16.71
C HIS A 19 2.10 0.89 15.83
N ILE A 20 2.15 1.07 14.52
CA ILE A 20 2.15 -0.02 13.52
C ILE A 20 3.45 -0.05 12.73
N GLN A 21 3.65 -1.16 12.02
CA GLN A 21 4.74 -1.29 11.06
C GLN A 21 4.55 -0.34 9.86
N PRO A 22 5.61 0.34 9.39
CA PRO A 22 5.50 1.33 8.30
C PRO A 22 4.90 0.78 7.00
N PHE A 23 5.13 -0.49 6.67
CA PHE A 23 4.57 -1.11 5.45
C PHE A 23 3.03 -1.21 5.47
N LEU A 24 2.40 -1.28 6.65
CA LEU A 24 0.92 -1.26 6.75
C LEU A 24 0.37 0.13 6.45
N SER A 25 1.06 1.16 6.95
CA SER A 25 0.71 2.55 6.65
C SER A 25 0.89 2.85 5.16
N ASP A 26 2.00 2.39 4.57
CA ASP A 26 2.26 2.49 3.13
C ASP A 26 1.18 1.79 2.30
N TYR A 27 0.76 0.59 2.71
CA TYR A 27 -0.34 -0.12 2.06
C TYR A 27 -1.62 0.72 2.06
N VAL A 28 -2.00 1.30 3.19
CA VAL A 28 -3.19 2.16 3.26
C VAL A 28 -3.01 3.41 2.40
N MET A 29 -1.82 4.02 2.38
CA MET A 29 -1.51 5.19 1.54
C MET A 29 -1.72 4.87 0.06
N VAL A 30 -1.13 3.77 -0.42
CA VAL A 30 -1.23 3.33 -1.83
C VAL A 30 -2.68 3.04 -2.21
N GLN A 31 -3.41 2.31 -1.38
CA GLN A 31 -4.82 2.00 -1.61
C GLN A 31 -5.72 3.26 -1.57
N THR A 32 -5.27 4.31 -0.89
CA THR A 32 -6.00 5.58 -0.85
C THR A 32 -5.63 6.48 -2.02
N LEU A 33 -4.36 6.49 -2.45
CA LEU A 33 -3.88 7.24 -3.61
C LEU A 33 -4.40 6.67 -4.93
N PHE A 34 -4.46 5.35 -5.08
CA PHE A 34 -4.81 4.71 -6.36
C PHE A 34 -6.11 5.23 -7.01
N PRO A 35 -7.25 5.34 -6.30
CA PRO A 35 -8.49 5.89 -6.87
C PRO A 35 -8.47 7.43 -7.08
N LEU A 36 -7.46 8.13 -6.56
CA LEU A 36 -7.27 9.57 -6.70
C LEU A 36 -6.32 9.89 -7.87
N SER A 37 -5.22 9.16 -7.96
CA SER A 37 -4.17 9.26 -8.97
C SER A 37 -3.38 7.95 -9.03
N SER A 38 -3.64 7.13 -10.04
CA SER A 38 -2.96 5.84 -10.22
C SER A 38 -1.46 6.02 -10.47
N ASP A 39 -1.06 7.06 -11.20
CA ASP A 39 0.35 7.39 -11.45
C ASP A 39 1.09 7.70 -10.14
N THR A 40 0.51 8.55 -9.28
CA THR A 40 1.11 8.89 -7.98
C THR A 40 1.19 7.66 -7.06
N ALA A 41 0.18 6.79 -7.07
CA ALA A 41 0.22 5.56 -6.29
C ALA A 41 1.32 4.60 -6.76
N VAL A 42 1.50 4.46 -8.09
CA VAL A 42 2.56 3.66 -8.70
C VAL A 42 3.94 4.24 -8.37
N GLU A 43 4.10 5.56 -8.48
CA GLU A 43 5.34 6.25 -8.15
C GLU A 43 5.69 6.10 -6.65
N TYR A 44 4.70 6.28 -5.78
CA TYR A 44 4.85 6.07 -4.34
C TYR A 44 5.33 4.65 -4.01
N MET A 45 4.74 3.64 -4.66
CA MET A 45 5.11 2.23 -4.50
C MET A 45 6.54 1.91 -4.95
N GLN A 46 7.21 2.80 -5.68
CA GLN A 46 8.64 2.64 -6.00
C GLN A 46 9.55 2.93 -4.80
N ARG A 47 8.99 3.32 -3.64
CA ARG A 47 9.73 3.69 -2.43
C ARG A 47 9.05 3.10 -1.18
N GLY A 48 9.64 3.37 -0.02
CA GLY A 48 9.02 3.06 1.27
C GLY A 48 9.30 1.65 1.81
N ALA A 49 8.57 1.31 2.87
CA ALA A 49 8.67 0.03 3.56
C ALA A 49 7.87 -1.07 2.85
N LEU A 50 6.73 -0.74 2.23
CA LEU A 50 5.93 -1.73 1.50
C LEU A 50 6.69 -2.33 0.32
N ARG A 51 7.37 -1.52 -0.49
CA ARG A 51 8.22 -2.01 -1.59
C ARG A 51 9.28 -3.00 -1.10
N ARG A 52 9.95 -2.65 0.01
CA ARG A 52 10.99 -3.51 0.61
C ARG A 52 10.41 -4.83 1.09
N LEU A 53 9.23 -4.80 1.71
CA LEU A 53 8.53 -6.01 2.13
C LEU A 53 8.23 -6.92 0.94
N LEU A 54 7.66 -6.36 -0.14
CA LEU A 54 7.34 -7.11 -1.36
C LEU A 54 8.58 -7.73 -2.01
N ILE A 55 9.66 -6.96 -2.12
CA ILE A 55 10.93 -7.47 -2.68
C ILE A 55 11.52 -8.58 -1.83
N ASN A 56 11.52 -8.42 -0.51
CA ASN A 56 12.05 -9.43 0.39
C ASN A 56 11.19 -10.71 0.41
N ALA A 57 9.89 -10.59 0.17
CA ALA A 57 8.96 -11.72 0.21
C ALA A 57 8.93 -12.51 -1.11
N LYS A 58 8.94 -11.83 -2.26
CA LYS A 58 8.64 -12.42 -3.57
C LYS A 58 9.58 -11.99 -4.71
N GLY A 59 10.56 -11.12 -4.44
CA GLY A 59 11.49 -10.61 -5.47
C GLY A 59 10.97 -9.37 -6.20
N ASN A 60 11.53 -9.07 -7.38
CA ASN A 60 11.09 -7.89 -8.11
C ASN A 60 9.64 -8.05 -8.58
N PHE A 61 9.01 -6.91 -8.81
CA PHE A 61 7.63 -6.85 -9.20
C PHE A 61 7.36 -5.66 -10.11
N GLN A 62 6.27 -5.78 -10.85
CA GLN A 62 5.71 -4.78 -11.73
C GLN A 62 4.34 -4.38 -11.19
N ILE A 63 3.95 -3.13 -11.40
CA ILE A 63 2.61 -2.67 -11.02
C ILE A 63 1.79 -2.50 -12.30
N LEU A 64 0.76 -3.33 -12.43
CA LEU A 64 -0.22 -3.27 -13.49
C LEU A 64 -1.39 -2.39 -13.03
N ARG A 65 -1.73 -1.42 -13.87
CA ARG A 65 -2.79 -0.43 -13.60
C ARG A 65 -4.08 -0.93 -14.21
N GLU A 66 -4.82 -1.74 -13.47
CA GLU A 66 -6.14 -2.17 -13.91
C GLU A 66 -7.18 -1.10 -13.56
N THR A 67 -8.23 -1.01 -14.36
CA THR A 67 -9.24 0.08 -14.28
C THR A 67 -9.89 0.18 -12.89
N SER A 68 -9.93 -0.90 -12.13
CA SER A 68 -10.62 -1.00 -10.83
C SER A 68 -9.72 -1.31 -9.63
N GLN A 69 -8.47 -1.73 -9.85
CA GLN A 69 -7.57 -2.10 -8.76
C GLN A 69 -6.09 -2.04 -9.15
N LEU A 70 -5.24 -1.96 -8.15
CA LEU A 70 -3.80 -2.10 -8.32
C LEU A 70 -3.44 -3.59 -8.29
N VAL A 71 -2.84 -4.07 -9.37
CA VAL A 71 -2.35 -5.45 -9.48
C VAL A 71 -0.82 -5.43 -9.47
N ILE A 72 -0.22 -6.27 -8.64
CA ILE A 72 1.22 -6.49 -8.59
C ILE A 72 1.52 -7.82 -9.29
N PHE A 73 2.48 -7.81 -10.21
CA PHE A 73 2.96 -9.00 -10.91
C PHE A 73 4.41 -9.26 -10.52
N PHE A 74 4.70 -10.42 -9.96
CA PHE A 74 6.03 -10.80 -9.50
C PHE A 74 6.82 -11.55 -10.60
N ASP A 75 8.15 -11.57 -10.48
CA ASP A 75 9.03 -12.26 -11.45
C ASP A 75 8.78 -13.77 -11.54
N ASP A 76 8.22 -14.38 -10.50
CA ASP A 76 7.84 -15.81 -10.46
C ASP A 76 6.50 -16.11 -11.16
N GLY A 77 5.79 -15.08 -11.62
CA GLY A 77 4.51 -15.18 -12.30
C GLY A 77 3.30 -15.00 -11.39
N ASP A 78 3.48 -14.93 -10.07
CA ASP A 78 2.39 -14.72 -9.12
C ASP A 78 1.82 -13.30 -9.22
N THR A 79 0.53 -13.17 -8.95
CA THR A 79 -0.17 -11.89 -8.86
C THR A 79 -0.67 -11.58 -7.45
N LEU A 80 -0.61 -10.30 -7.08
CA LEU A 80 -1.12 -9.77 -5.80
C LEU A 80 -2.06 -8.58 -6.04
N ALA A 81 -3.31 -8.72 -5.62
CA ALA A 81 -4.34 -7.69 -5.77
C ALA A 81 -5.36 -7.76 -4.63
N SER A 82 -6.42 -6.95 -4.72
CA SER A 82 -7.54 -7.04 -3.77
C SER A 82 -8.45 -8.22 -4.06
N THR A 83 -8.64 -8.56 -5.34
CA THR A 83 -9.42 -9.70 -5.82
C THR A 83 -8.89 -10.21 -7.15
N ASN A 84 -9.28 -11.43 -7.54
CA ASN A 84 -8.93 -12.05 -8.84
C ASN A 84 -7.41 -12.13 -9.10
N SER A 85 -6.65 -12.51 -8.09
CA SER A 85 -5.20 -12.71 -8.14
C SER A 85 -4.82 -14.02 -7.45
N ASP A 86 -3.60 -14.49 -7.66
CA ASP A 86 -3.08 -15.71 -7.00
C ASP A 86 -3.04 -15.56 -5.47
N MET A 87 -2.82 -14.33 -5.02
CA MET A 87 -2.82 -13.96 -3.60
C MET A 87 -3.51 -12.62 -3.39
N THR A 88 -4.33 -12.52 -2.34
CA THR A 88 -4.89 -11.24 -1.90
C THR A 88 -3.97 -10.53 -0.91
N TRP A 89 -4.12 -9.21 -0.76
CA TRP A 89 -3.41 -8.45 0.28
C TRP A 89 -3.58 -9.03 1.69
N GLN A 90 -4.79 -9.49 2.02
CA GLN A 90 -5.06 -10.11 3.31
C GLN A 90 -4.28 -11.42 3.48
N GLU A 91 -4.24 -12.28 2.46
CA GLU A 91 -3.47 -13.52 2.49
C GLU A 91 -1.97 -13.25 2.57
N PHE A 92 -1.46 -12.28 1.81
CA PHE A 92 -0.06 -11.87 1.85
C PHE A 92 0.37 -11.44 3.26
N PHE A 93 -0.38 -10.52 3.88
CA PHE A 93 -0.05 -10.04 5.23
C PHE A 93 -0.24 -11.14 6.29
N THR A 94 -1.29 -11.95 6.19
CA THR A 94 -1.54 -13.06 7.13
C THR A 94 -0.43 -14.11 7.04
N GLY A 95 0.02 -14.46 5.82
CA GLY A 95 1.12 -15.39 5.60
C GLY A 95 2.46 -14.90 6.16
N ALA A 96 2.64 -13.57 6.24
CA ALA A 96 3.78 -12.93 6.88
C ALA A 96 3.60 -12.70 8.40
N ALA A 97 2.55 -13.28 9.02
CA ALA A 97 2.20 -13.09 10.43
C ALA A 97 1.97 -11.61 10.83
N ILE A 98 1.52 -10.79 9.88
CA ILE A 98 1.19 -9.38 10.09
C ILE A 98 -0.32 -9.27 10.32
N GLU A 99 -0.72 -8.65 11.44
CA GLU A 99 -2.13 -8.43 11.73
C GLU A 99 -2.78 -7.50 10.69
N PHE A 100 -3.73 -8.04 9.92
CA PHE A 100 -4.46 -7.32 8.88
C PHE A 100 -5.87 -6.93 9.34
N ASN A 101 -5.95 -5.91 10.19
CA ASN A 101 -7.18 -5.52 10.88
C ASN A 101 -7.94 -4.40 10.13
N GLY A 102 -9.09 -4.73 9.53
CA GLY A 102 -9.89 -3.76 8.76
C GLY A 102 -10.33 -2.51 9.53
N VAL A 103 -10.55 -2.59 10.85
CA VAL A 103 -10.91 -1.43 11.67
C VAL A 103 -9.72 -0.47 11.78
N LEU A 104 -8.52 -1.00 12.03
CA LEU A 104 -7.29 -0.21 12.12
C LEU A 104 -6.95 0.43 10.77
N LEU A 105 -7.00 -0.34 9.67
CA LEU A 105 -6.75 0.16 8.32
C LEU A 105 -7.69 1.33 7.96
N ASN A 106 -8.97 1.25 8.35
CA ASN A 106 -9.93 2.33 8.16
C ASN A 106 -9.61 3.57 9.02
N ARG A 107 -9.10 3.40 10.24
CA ARG A 107 -8.66 4.53 11.08
C ARG A 107 -7.46 5.26 10.48
N ILE A 108 -6.47 4.53 9.97
CA ILE A 108 -5.31 5.10 9.25
C ILE A 108 -5.79 5.90 8.04
N ARG A 109 -6.68 5.32 7.21
CA ARG A 109 -7.24 6.00 6.04
C ARG A 109 -7.96 7.30 6.41
N LYS A 110 -8.80 7.28 7.44
CA LYS A 110 -9.48 8.48 7.96
C LYS A 110 -8.49 9.55 8.41
N GLN A 111 -7.36 9.13 9.01
CA GLN A 111 -6.32 10.06 9.44
C GLN A 111 -5.64 10.76 8.25
N PHE A 112 -5.35 10.03 7.16
CA PHE A 112 -4.83 10.65 5.95
C PHE A 112 -5.79 11.68 5.36
N TYR A 113 -7.09 11.38 5.35
CA TYR A 113 -8.10 12.36 4.93
C TYR A 113 -8.11 13.61 5.82
N ALA A 114 -7.99 13.45 7.13
CA ALA A 114 -7.87 14.58 8.06
C ALA A 114 -6.58 15.41 7.83
N TRP A 115 -5.51 14.80 7.33
CA TRP A 115 -4.23 15.44 7.03
C TRP A 115 -4.08 15.99 5.60
N GLY A 116 -5.16 16.05 4.83
CA GLY A 116 -5.13 16.67 3.52
C GLY A 116 -5.15 15.73 2.32
N LEU A 117 -5.33 14.42 2.50
CA LEU A 117 -5.36 13.45 1.40
C LEU A 117 -6.73 13.45 0.68
N HIS A 118 -7.18 14.59 0.19
CA HIS A 118 -8.46 14.71 -0.55
C HIS A 118 -8.19 14.89 -2.05
N ARG A 119 -9.25 14.71 -2.87
CA ARG A 119 -9.23 15.07 -4.29
C ARG A 119 -8.95 16.56 -4.48
#